data_AF-A0A9D1NT23-F1
#
_entry.id   AF-A0A9D1NT23-F1
#
_cell.length_a   1.000
_cell.length_b   1.000
_cell.length_c   1.000
_cell.angle_alpha   90.00
_cell.angle_beta   90.00
_cell.angle_gamma   90.00
#
_symmetry.space_group_name_H-M   'P 1'
#
loop_
_entity.id
_entity.type
_entity.pdbx_description
1 polymer ?
#
loop_
_entity_poly.entity_id
_entity_poly.type
_entity_poly.pdbx_seq_one_letter_code
_entity_poly.pdbx_strand_id
1 'polypeptide(L)' 'MSQEKVDKYKKEKANRQKIMKKERIIHRLEMTGIALVCVLAIGWVGYSIYDTAASKVNDAIVVDNNAVDNYISSLSQS' A
#
# COMPACT_ATOMS: atom_id res chain seq x y z
N MET A 1 18.99 -56.01 17.77
CA MET A 1 18.97 -54.58 18.21
C MET A 1 19.30 -53.75 16.99
N SER A 2 18.25 -53.30 16.30
CA SER A 2 18.28 -52.96 14.88
C SER A 2 18.31 -51.44 14.69
N GLN A 3 19.13 -51.00 13.72
CA GLN A 3 19.24 -49.61 13.26
C GLN A 3 17.87 -48.97 12.98
N GLU A 4 16.83 -49.76 12.74
CA GLU A 4 15.44 -49.35 12.59
C GLU A 4 14.88 -48.50 13.76
N LYS A 5 15.26 -48.78 15.02
CA LYS A 5 14.82 -47.93 16.15
C LYS A 5 15.50 -46.56 16.11
N VAL A 6 16.77 -46.52 15.71
CA VAL A 6 17.57 -45.29 15.61
C VAL A 6 17.13 -44.44 14.42
N ASP A 7 16.84 -45.09 13.29
CA ASP A 7 16.34 -44.44 12.08
C ASP A 7 14.93 -43.87 12.25
N LYS A 8 14.04 -44.59 12.95
CA LYS A 8 12.73 -44.05 13.35
C LYS A 8 12.88 -42.81 14.23
N TYR A 9 13.77 -42.84 15.21
CA TYR A 9 14.06 -41.69 16.07
C TYR A 9 14.60 -40.47 15.29
N LYS A 10 15.50 -40.70 14.33
CA LYS A 10 16.01 -39.65 13.45
C LYS A 10 14.92 -39.07 12.54
N LYS A 11 14.07 -39.92 11.95
CA LYS A 11 12.96 -39.50 11.10
C LYS A 11 11.94 -38.67 11.87
N GLU A 12 11.58 -39.08 13.07
CA GLU A 12 10.61 -38.37 13.92
C GLU A 12 11.15 -36.98 14.35
N LYS A 13 12.43 -36.93 14.75
CA LYS A 13 13.09 -35.66 15.10
C LYS A 13 13.25 -34.74 13.89
N ALA A 14 13.55 -35.27 12.71
CA ALA A 14 13.62 -34.51 11.47
C ALA A 14 12.25 -33.96 11.05
N ASN A 15 11.17 -34.72 11.24
CA ASN A 15 9.82 -34.27 10.92
C ASN A 15 9.39 -33.10 11.81
N ARG A 16 9.72 -33.16 13.10
CA ARG A 16 9.44 -32.07 14.05
C ARG A 16 10.13 -30.77 13.65
N GLN A 17 11.40 -30.85 13.22
CA GLN A 17 12.14 -29.68 12.74
C GLN A 17 11.59 -29.12 11.43
N LYS A 18 11.06 -29.97 10.54
CA LYS A 18 10.43 -29.53 9.28
C LYS A 18 9.12 -28.79 9.52
N ILE A 19 8.29 -29.27 10.44
CA ILE A 19 7.01 -28.65 10.80
C ILE A 19 7.25 -27.26 11.42
N MET A 20 8.17 -27.16 12.39
CA MET A 20 8.52 -25.88 13.03
C MET A 20 9.08 -24.84 12.05
N LYS A 21 9.84 -25.28 11.03
CA LYS A 21 10.35 -24.38 9.98
C LYS A 21 9.24 -23.89 9.05
N LYS A 22 8.29 -24.76 8.71
CA LYS A 22 7.14 -24.41 7.85
C LYS A 22 6.22 -23.39 8.52
N GLU A 23 5.87 -23.58 9.79
CA GLU A 23 5.01 -22.64 10.53
C GLU A 23 5.63 -21.23 10.60
N ARG A 24 6.94 -21.13 10.83
CA ARG A 24 7.63 -19.83 10.82
C ARG A 24 7.62 -19.13 9.47
N ILE A 25 7.69 -19.89 8.38
CA ILE A 25 7.66 -19.32 7.02
C ILE A 25 6.23 -18.88 6.66
N ILE A 26 5.23 -19.71 6.98
CA ILE A 26 3.81 -19.40 6.73
C ILE A 26 3.40 -18.13 7.48
N HIS A 27 3.73 -18.01 8.77
CA HIS A 27 3.45 -16.79 9.53
C HIS A 27 4.17 -15.55 8.98
N ARG A 28 5.42 -15.68 8.51
CA ARG A 28 6.11 -14.53 7.87
C ARG A 28 5.48 -14.15 6.54
N LEU A 29 5.05 -15.12 5.74
CA LEU A 29 4.38 -14.86 4.46
C LEU A 29 3.03 -14.18 4.65
N GLU A 30 2.25 -14.60 5.65
CA GLU A 30 0.97 -13.95 6.00
C GLU A 30 1.19 -12.51 6.46
N MET A 31 2.13 -12.27 7.38
CA MET A 31 2.44 -10.91 7.85
C MET A 31 3.00 -10.03 6.72
N THR A 32 3.83 -10.60 5.84
CA THR A 32 4.37 -9.87 4.68
C THR A 32 3.26 -9.56 3.67
N GLY A 33 2.34 -10.50 3.42
CA GLY A 33 1.20 -10.32 2.54
C GLY A 33 0.27 -9.20 3.03
N ILE A 34 -0.09 -9.21 4.31
CA ILE A 34 -0.93 -8.16 4.92
C ILE A 34 -0.21 -6.81 4.88
N ALA A 35 1.07 -6.77 5.24
CA ALA A 35 1.85 -5.53 5.20
C ALA A 35 1.92 -4.93 3.79
N LEU A 36 2.12 -5.75 2.75
CA LEU A 36 2.13 -5.30 1.36
C LEU A 36 0.78 -4.73 0.93
N VAL A 37 -0.33 -5.40 1.27
CA VAL A 37 -1.68 -4.90 0.96
C VAL A 37 -1.95 -3.58 1.68
N CYS A 38 -1.55 -3.44 2.95
CA CYS A 38 -1.68 -2.18 3.68
C CYS A 38 -0.89 -1.04 3.03
N VAL A 39 0.36 -1.27 2.61
CA VAL A 39 1.19 -0.24 1.95
C VAL A 39 0.59 0.18 0.61
N LEU A 40 0.11 -0.79 -0.18
CA LEU A 40 -0.57 -0.50 -1.45
C LEU A 40 -1.86 0.30 -1.23
N ALA A 41 -2.66 -0.06 -0.23
CA ALA A 41 -3.88 0.67 0.10
C ALA A 41 -3.59 2.11 0.56
N ILE A 42 -2.58 2.32 1.39
CA ILE A 42 -2.16 3.66 1.84
C ILE A 42 -1.64 4.48 0.66
N GLY A 43 -0.81 3.90 -0.21
CA GLY A 43 -0.31 4.58 -1.41
C GLY A 43 -1.44 4.98 -2.36
N TRP A 44 -2.41 4.09 -2.56
CA TRP A 44 -3.57 4.35 -3.41
C TRP A 44 -4.52 5.40 -2.84
N VAL A 45 -4.85 5.30 -1.54
CA VAL A 45 -5.71 6.26 -0.85
C VAL A 45 -5.03 7.65 -0.79
N GLY A 46 -3.72 7.69 -0.54
CA GLY A 46 -2.95 8.92 -0.60
C GLY A 46 -3.03 9.57 -1.97
N TYR A 47 -2.79 8.82 -3.05
CA TYR A 47 -2.91 9.34 -4.42
C TYR A 47 -4.33 9.84 -4.73
N SER A 48 -5.37 9.11 -4.33
CA SER A 48 -6.77 9.49 -4.56
C SER A 48 -7.17 10.80 -3.84
N ILE A 49 -6.68 11.01 -2.62
CA ILE A 49 -6.90 12.27 -1.89
C ILE A 49 -6.18 13.42 -2.62
N TYR A 50 -4.95 13.23 -3.08
CA TYR A 50 -4.23 14.24 -3.86
C TYR A 50 -4.90 14.53 -5.20
N ASP A 51 -5.37 13.51 -5.91
CA ASP A 51 -6.06 13.62 -7.19
C ASP A 51 -7.41 14.35 -7.03
N THR A 52 -8.18 13.99 -5.99
CA THR A 52 -9.45 14.67 -5.67
C THR A 52 -9.22 16.10 -5.17
N ALA A 53 -8.20 16.34 -4.36
CA ALA A 53 -7.85 17.68 -3.90
C ALA A 53 -7.32 18.55 -5.05
N ALA A 54 -6.46 18.02 -5.91
CA ALA A 54 -5.98 18.71 -7.11
C ALA A 54 -7.14 18.99 -8.08
N SER A 55 -8.05 18.04 -8.29
CA SER A 55 -9.22 18.25 -9.14
C SER A 55 -10.18 19.30 -8.57
N LYS A 56 -10.43 19.29 -7.25
CA LYS A 56 -11.22 20.33 -6.56
C LYS A 56 -10.53 21.69 -6.54
N VAL A 57 -9.20 21.73 -6.49
CA VAL A 57 -8.40 22.96 -6.63
C VAL A 57 -8.54 23.54 -8.03
N ASN A 58 -8.60 22.71 -9.08
CA ASN A 58 -8.84 23.22 -10.44
C ASN A 58 -10.27 23.77 -10.61
N ASP A 59 -11.29 23.16 -10.01
CA ASP A 59 -12.68 23.67 -10.05
C ASP A 59 -12.91 24.88 -9.12
N ALA A 60 -12.21 24.98 -7.99
CA ALA A 60 -12.34 26.09 -7.04
C ALA A 60 -11.38 27.28 -7.32
N ILE A 61 -10.37 27.11 -8.18
CA ILE A 61 -9.43 28.16 -8.63
C ILE A 61 -9.67 28.51 -10.10
N VAL A 62 -10.92 28.48 -10.55
CA VAL A 62 -11.37 29.42 -11.59
C VAL A 62 -12.18 30.48 -10.86
N VAL A 63 -11.47 31.37 -10.16
CA VAL A 63 -12.08 32.63 -9.73
C VAL A 63 -12.35 33.40 -11.02
N ASP A 64 -13.62 33.61 -11.33
CA ASP A 64 -14.06 34.33 -12.52
C ASP A 64 -13.58 35.79 -12.44
N ASN A 65 -12.39 36.06 -12.97
CA ASN A 65 -11.75 37.38 -12.96
C ASN A 65 -12.33 38.30 -14.05
N ASN A 66 -13.37 37.87 -14.77
CA ASN A 66 -14.00 38.65 -15.83
C ASN A 66 -14.39 40.05 -15.37
N ALA A 67 -14.86 40.21 -14.12
CA ALA A 67 -15.22 41.53 -13.60
C ALA A 67 -14.01 42.46 -13.47
N VAL A 68 -12.85 41.93 -13.05
CA VAL A 68 -11.60 42.69 -12.94
C VAL A 68 -11.01 42.96 -14.32
N ASP A 69 -11.02 41.96 -15.21
CA ASP A 69 -10.52 42.09 -16.58
C ASP A 69 -11.31 43.12 -17.39
N ASN A 70 -12.63 43.15 -17.25
CA ASN A 70 -13.49 44.15 -17.90
C ASN A 70 -13.26 45.56 -17.35
N TYR A 71 -13.02 45.70 -16.05
CA TYR A 71 -12.71 46.99 -15.43
C TYR A 71 -11.36 47.54 -15.90
N ILE A 72 -10.32 46.69 -15.93
CA ILE A 72 -9.01 47.10 -16.44
C ILE A 72 -9.08 47.45 -17.93
N SER A 73 -9.85 46.68 -18.70
CA SER A 73 -10.04 46.94 -20.14
C SER A 73 -10.75 48.27 -20.39
N SER A 74 -11.77 48.62 -19.60
CA SER A 74 -12.46 49.91 -19.75
C SER A 74 -11.58 51.10 -19.33
N LEU A 75 -10.73 50.92 -18.32
CA LEU A 75 -9.74 51.93 -17.92
C LEU A 75 -8.63 52.12 -18.96
N SER A 76 -8.16 51.05 -19.59
CA SER A 76 -7.15 51.13 -20.64
C SER A 76 -7.68 51.65 -21.97
N GLN A 77 -9.01 51.63 -22.16
CA GLN A 77 -9.68 52.10 -23.36
C GLN A 77 -10.17 53.55 -23.24
N SER A 78 -10.09 54.14 -22.04
CA SER A 78 -10.22 55.58 -21.80
C SER A 78 -8.89 56.31 -21.94
#